data_AF-A0A085Z6B1-F1
#
_entry.id   AF-A0A085Z6B1-F1
#
_cell.length_a   1.000
_cell.length_b   1.000
_cell.length_c   1.000
_cell.angle_alpha   90.00
_cell.angle_beta   90.00
_cell.angle_gamma   90.00
#
_symmetry.space_group_name_H-M   'P 1'
#
loop_
_entity.id
_entity.type
_entity.pdbx_description
1 polymer ?
#
loop_
_entity_poly.entity_id
_entity_poly.type
_entity_poly.pdbx_seq_one_letter_code
_entity_poly.pdbx_strand_id
1 'polypeptide(L)'
;MKNTYNKGTFRSFEYGKIGPYLKKHGNKKWRRTEKSEIENQLSENFKFFKKRKKRRKLIWAKITKEIYGKTHSEYKSFYSEKSFKDSIKRASVTRYFLIHKTNKK
;
A
#
# COMPACT_ATOMS: atom_id res chain seq x y z
N MET A 1 12.23 -2.97 36.36
CA MET A 1 12.90 -2.06 35.40
C MET A 1 11.86 -1.13 34.78
N LYS A 2 12.02 0.20 34.88
CA LYS A 2 11.10 1.19 34.27
C LYS A 2 11.53 1.45 32.82
N ASN A 3 10.60 1.30 31.87
CA ASN A 3 10.83 1.44 30.44
C ASN A 3 11.10 2.93 30.09
N THR A 4 12.36 3.27 29.84
CA THR A 4 12.86 4.63 29.53
C THR A 4 12.64 5.05 28.08
N TYR A 5 12.45 4.09 27.16
CA TYR A 5 12.42 4.34 25.72
C TYR A 5 11.08 4.90 25.18
N ASN A 6 10.05 5.00 26.03
CA ASN A 6 8.72 5.48 25.64
C ASN A 6 8.34 6.85 26.23
N LYS A 7 9.32 7.66 26.62
CA LYS A 7 9.06 8.99 27.19
C LYS A 7 9.75 10.07 26.35
N GLY A 8 9.16 10.40 25.21
CA GLY A 8 9.35 11.74 24.64
C GLY A 8 8.97 12.80 25.69
N THR A 9 9.54 14.00 25.57
CA THR A 9 9.32 15.14 26.48
C THR A 9 7.85 15.54 26.67
N PHE A 10 6.95 15.05 25.83
CA PHE A 10 5.52 15.02 26.13
C PHE A 10 5.21 13.92 27.16
N ARG A 11 5.65 14.12 28.40
CA ARG A 11 5.01 13.48 29.55
C ARG A 11 3.54 13.82 29.47
N SER A 12 2.69 12.81 29.63
CA SER A 12 1.23 12.87 29.63
C SER A 12 0.60 13.90 30.61
N PHE A 13 1.42 14.70 31.29
CA PHE A 13 1.11 15.59 32.40
C PHE A 13 1.70 17.01 32.26
N GLU A 14 2.61 17.31 31.31
CA GLU A 14 3.27 18.63 31.25
C GLU A 14 2.50 19.68 30.42
N TYR A 15 1.66 19.26 29.47
CA TYR A 15 0.78 20.18 28.73
C TYR A 15 -0.65 19.62 28.72
N GLY A 16 -1.55 20.40 29.31
CA GLY A 16 -2.91 20.02 29.72
C GLY A 16 -3.69 19.19 28.71
N LYS A 17 -4.48 18.24 29.24
CA LYS A 17 -5.49 17.37 28.59
C LYS A 17 -5.59 17.50 27.06
N ILE A 18 -4.53 17.08 26.35
CA ILE A 18 -4.58 16.99 24.90
C ILE A 18 -5.56 15.88 24.53
N GLY A 19 -6.56 16.20 23.71
CA GLY A 19 -7.58 15.26 23.27
C GLY A 19 -6.96 14.01 22.60
N PRO A 20 -7.57 12.82 22.73
CA PRO A 20 -7.01 11.56 22.21
C PRO A 20 -6.61 11.59 20.72
N TYR A 21 -7.33 12.35 19.91
CA TYR A 21 -7.05 12.53 18.47
C TYR A 21 -5.73 13.26 18.23
N LEU A 22 -5.45 14.34 18.96
CA LEU A 22 -4.20 15.10 18.87
C LEU A 22 -3.01 14.28 19.36
N LYS A 23 -3.20 13.41 20.38
CA LYS A 23 -2.17 12.44 20.79
C LYS A 23 -1.79 11.49 19.66
N LYS A 24 -2.77 11.04 18.85
CA LYS A 24 -2.54 10.16 17.69
C LYS A 24 -1.74 10.87 16.59
N HIS A 25 -2.02 12.14 16.33
CA HIS A 25 -1.29 12.96 15.36
C HIS A 25 0.12 13.36 15.85
N GLY A 26 0.24 13.76 17.12
CA GLY A 26 1.52 14.03 17.79
C GLY A 26 2.42 12.80 17.80
N ASN A 27 1.91 11.64 18.24
CA ASN A 27 2.65 10.37 18.23
C ASN A 27 3.06 9.93 16.81
N LYS A 28 2.25 10.21 15.79
CA LYS A 28 2.61 9.88 14.40
C LYS A 28 3.73 10.79 13.87
N LYS A 29 3.75 12.07 14.26
CA LYS A 29 4.83 13.00 13.92
C LYS A 29 6.10 12.63 14.68
N TRP A 30 5.98 12.34 15.98
CA TRP A 30 7.07 11.88 16.86
C TRP A 30 7.73 10.58 16.41
N ARG A 31 6.95 9.53 16.10
CA ARG A 31 7.51 8.26 15.58
C ARG A 31 8.23 8.42 14.25
N ARG A 32 7.88 9.44 13.45
CA ARG A 32 8.56 9.74 12.19
C ARG A 32 9.87 10.48 12.45
N THR A 33 9.90 11.43 13.38
CA THR A 33 11.12 12.13 13.77
C THR A 33 12.10 11.21 14.48
N GLU A 34 11.67 10.43 15.48
CA GLU A 34 12.55 9.47 16.18
C GLU A 34 13.20 8.49 15.22
N LYS A 35 12.42 7.91 14.30
CA LYS A 35 12.96 6.99 13.29
C LYS A 35 13.97 7.67 12.36
N SER A 36 13.67 8.90 11.92
CA SER A 36 14.58 9.67 11.07
C SER A 36 15.86 10.07 11.79
N GLU A 37 15.77 10.37 13.09
CA GLU A 37 16.89 10.81 13.91
C GLU A 37 17.82 9.65 14.26
N ILE A 38 17.25 8.48 14.55
CA ILE A 38 17.99 7.22 14.69
C ILE A 38 18.66 6.82 13.36
N GLU A 39 17.94 6.93 12.23
CA GLU A 39 18.51 6.67 10.90
C GLU A 39 19.67 7.63 10.59
N ASN A 40 19.57 8.92 10.95
CA ASN A 40 20.64 9.90 10.78
C ASN A 40 21.86 9.60 11.66
N GLN A 41 21.67 9.32 12.95
CA GLN A 41 22.75 8.99 13.89
C GLN A 41 23.52 7.72 13.48
N LEU A 42 22.84 6.76 12.86
CA LEU A 42 23.45 5.51 12.43
C LEU A 42 23.95 5.55 10.97
N SER A 43 23.68 6.63 10.23
CA SER A 43 23.99 6.73 8.80
C SER A 43 25.48 6.77 8.46
N GLU A 44 26.32 7.23 9.41
CA GLU A 44 27.78 7.26 9.27
C GLU A 44 28.38 5.85 9.28
N ASN A 45 27.78 4.91 10.02
CA ASN A 45 28.28 3.55 10.20
C ASN A 45 27.49 2.50 9.40
N PHE A 46 26.21 2.77 9.09
CA PHE A 46 25.32 1.82 8.43
C PHE A 46 24.51 2.46 7.30
N LYS A 47 24.54 1.85 6.10
CA LYS A 47 23.67 2.23 4.98
C LYS A 47 22.30 1.56 5.11
N PHE A 48 21.27 2.36 5.41
CA PHE A 48 19.89 1.90 5.44
C PHE A 48 19.32 1.75 4.02
N PHE A 49 19.38 0.54 3.47
CA PHE A 49 18.70 0.25 2.21
C PHE A 49 17.19 0.07 2.43
N LYS A 50 16.38 0.97 1.84
CA LYS A 50 14.93 0.78 1.81
C LYS A 50 14.62 -0.51 1.05
N LYS A 51 14.13 -1.52 1.77
CA LYS A 51 13.71 -2.80 1.17
C LYS A 51 12.66 -2.54 0.09
N ARG A 52 13.01 -2.81 -1.17
CA ARG A 52 12.05 -2.76 -2.28
C ARG A 52 10.91 -3.73 -1.97
N LYS A 53 9.67 -3.22 -1.97
CA LYS A 53 8.48 -4.07 -1.84
C LYS A 53 8.43 -5.03 -3.02
N LYS A 54 8.20 -6.32 -2.76
CA LYS A 54 8.00 -7.31 -3.82
C LYS A 54 6.83 -6.88 -4.70
N ARG A 55 7.03 -6.90 -6.02
CA ARG A 55 5.95 -6.63 -6.99
C ARG A 55 4.87 -7.70 -6.85
N ARG A 56 3.61 -7.28 -6.76
CA ARG A 56 2.47 -8.21 -6.69
C ARG A 56 2.28 -8.88 -8.05
N LYS A 57 1.93 -10.16 -8.05
CA LYS A 57 1.53 -10.87 -9.29
C LYS A 57 0.25 -10.22 -9.81
N LEU A 58 0.21 -9.92 -11.11
CA LEU A 58 -0.93 -9.34 -11.79
C LEU A 58 -1.72 -10.44 -12.50
N ILE A 59 -3.05 -10.34 -12.44
CA ILE A 59 -3.96 -11.13 -13.27
C ILE A 59 -4.10 -10.40 -14.59
N TRP A 60 -3.72 -11.04 -15.70
CA TRP A 60 -3.88 -10.49 -17.04
C TRP A 60 -5.07 -11.13 -17.71
N ALA A 61 -5.93 -10.31 -18.31
CA ALA A 61 -7.08 -10.79 -19.03
C ALA A 61 -7.35 -9.95 -20.28
N LYS A 62 -7.83 -10.61 -21.33
CA LYS A 62 -8.50 -9.96 -22.45
C LYS A 62 -9.99 -9.98 -22.16
N ILE A 63 -10.64 -8.84 -22.14
CA ILE A 63 -12.07 -8.70 -21.88
C ILE A 63 -12.73 -8.13 -23.13
N THR A 64 -13.72 -8.83 -23.65
CA THR A 64 -14.56 -8.34 -24.74
C THR A 64 -15.84 -7.77 -24.17
N LYS A 65 -16.19 -6.58 -24.63
CA LYS A 65 -17.40 -5.86 -24.28
C LYS A 65 -18.22 -5.60 -25.53
N GLU A 66 -19.53 -5.55 -25.37
CA GLU A 66 -20.46 -5.10 -26.39
C GLU A 66 -21.12 -3.81 -25.91
N ILE A 67 -20.95 -2.74 -26.68
CA ILE A 67 -21.46 -1.41 -26.36
C ILE A 67 -22.04 -0.83 -27.65
N TYR A 68 -23.31 -0.44 -27.63
CA TYR A 68 -24.04 0.11 -28.79
C TYR A 68 -23.94 -0.76 -30.05
N GLY A 69 -24.05 -2.08 -29.91
CA GLY A 69 -23.99 -3.04 -31.02
C GLY A 69 -22.59 -3.22 -31.63
N LYS A 70 -21.55 -2.62 -31.04
CA LYS A 70 -20.15 -2.83 -31.43
C LYS A 70 -19.41 -3.64 -30.38
N THR A 71 -18.63 -4.61 -30.87
CA THR A 71 -17.78 -5.44 -30.01
C THR A 71 -16.38 -4.85 -29.93
N HIS A 72 -15.89 -4.68 -28.70
CA HIS A 72 -14.57 -4.13 -28.40
C HIS A 72 -13.84 -5.07 -27.46
N SER A 73 -12.58 -5.39 -27.77
CA SER A 73 -11.76 -6.24 -26.90
C SER A 73 -10.56 -5.47 -26.36
N GLU A 74 -10.37 -5.50 -25.05
CA GLU A 74 -9.32 -4.76 -24.34
C GLU A 74 -8.48 -5.70 -23.48
N TYR A 75 -7.16 -5.48 -23.46
CA TYR A 75 -6.25 -6.13 -22.55
C TYR A 75 -6.15 -5.34 -21.25
N LYS A 76 -6.42 -5.99 -20.12
CA LYS A 76 -6.41 -5.35 -18.81
C LYS A 76 -5.69 -6.21 -17.77
N SER A 77 -5.03 -5.54 -16.83
CA SER A 77 -4.37 -6.18 -15.69
C SER A 77 -5.03 -5.78 -14.37
N PHE A 78 -5.05 -6.71 -13.42
CA PHE A 78 -5.69 -6.54 -12.13
C PHE A 78 -4.75 -6.96 -10.99
N TYR A 79 -4.76 -6.17 -9.91
CA TYR A 79 -3.97 -6.44 -8.70
C TYR A 79 -4.65 -7.38 -7.71
N SER A 80 -5.96 -7.59 -7.84
CA SER A 80 -6.76 -8.42 -6.95
C SER A 80 -7.84 -9.18 -7.70
N GLU A 81 -8.19 -10.34 -7.18
CA GLU A 81 -9.28 -11.16 -7.71
C GLU A 81 -10.62 -10.43 -7.63
N LYS A 82 -10.85 -9.67 -6.55
CA LYS A 82 -12.07 -8.85 -6.40
C LYS A 82 -12.22 -7.86 -7.56
N SER A 83 -11.16 -7.10 -7.86
CA SER A 83 -11.20 -6.11 -8.96
C SER A 83 -11.42 -6.75 -10.33
N PHE A 84 -10.89 -7.96 -10.51
CA PHE A 84 -11.10 -8.75 -11.72
C PHE A 84 -12.57 -9.20 -11.84
N LYS A 85 -13.13 -9.80 -10.78
CA LYS A 85 -14.54 -10.22 -10.72
C LYS A 85 -15.50 -9.05 -10.97
N ASP A 86 -15.26 -7.91 -10.33
CA ASP A 86 -16.05 -6.69 -10.51
C ASP A 86 -16.02 -6.19 -11.96
N SER A 87 -14.89 -6.38 -12.66
CA SER A 87 -14.77 -5.97 -14.06
C SER A 87 -15.50 -6.89 -15.02
N ILE A 88 -15.57 -8.18 -14.74
CA ILE A 88 -16.23 -9.18 -15.61
C ILE A 88 -17.73 -9.26 -15.37
N LYS A 89 -18.19 -8.98 -14.14
CA LYS A 89 -19.61 -9.03 -13.78
C LYS A 89 -20.47 -7.96 -14.50
N ARG A 90 -19.86 -7.01 -15.21
CA ARG A 90 -20.56 -5.95 -15.92
C ARG A 90 -21.42 -6.53 -17.04
N ALA A 91 -22.66 -6.07 -17.16
CA ALA A 91 -23.60 -6.54 -18.19
C ALA A 91 -23.10 -6.35 -19.63
N SER A 92 -22.25 -5.34 -19.87
CA SER A 92 -21.64 -5.11 -21.18
C SER A 92 -20.52 -6.09 -21.53
N VAL A 93 -20.10 -6.98 -20.62
CA VAL A 93 -19.03 -7.95 -20.89
C VAL A 93 -19.63 -9.23 -21.46
N THR A 94 -19.17 -9.63 -22.64
CA THR A 94 -19.64 -10.84 -23.32
C THR A 94 -18.73 -12.04 -23.08
N ARG A 95 -17.42 -11.83 -23.09
CA ARG A 95 -16.43 -12.89 -22.86
C ARG A 95 -15.13 -12.37 -22.29
N TYR A 96 -14.38 -13.24 -21.64
CA TYR A 96 -13.04 -12.94 -21.16
C TYR A 96 -12.11 -14.14 -21.32
N PHE A 97 -10.81 -13.85 -21.47
CA PHE A 97 -9.74 -14.85 -21.54
C PHE A 97 -8.64 -14.47 -20.56
N LEU A 98 -8.22 -15.43 -19.73
CA LEU A 98 -7.06 -15.27 -18.86
C LEU A 98 -5.78 -15.47 -19.66
N ILE A 99 -4.83 -14.56 -19.47
CA ILE A 99 -3.53 -14.61 -20.13
C ILE A 99 -2.51 -15.11 -19.11
N HIS A 100 -2.18 -16.39 -19.23
CA HIS A 100 -1.00 -16.91 -18.56
C HIS A 100 0.21 -16.47 -19.38
N LYS A 101 1.07 -15.62 -18.79
CA LYS A 101 2.43 -15.47 -19.32
C LYS A 101 3.14 -16.79 -19.09
N THR A 102 3.08 -17.70 -20.07
CA THR A 102 4.05 -18.78 -20.13
C THR A 102 5.39 -18.10 -20.33
N ASN A 103 6.26 -18.19 -19.32
CA ASN A 103 7.65 -17.82 -19.50
C ASN A 103 8.17 -18.76 -20.60
N LYS A 104 8.29 -18.27 -21.84
CA LYS A 104 9.20 -18.88 -22.80
C LYS A 104 10.59 -18.79 -22.14
N LYS A 105 11.08 -19.96 -21.74
CA LYS A 105 12.49 -20.15 -21.36
C LYS A 105 13.36 -19.80 -22.55
#